data_AF-K0RWF9-F1
#
_entry.id   AF-K0RWF9-F1
#
_cell.length_a   1.000
_cell.length_b   1.000
_cell.length_c   1.000
_cell.angle_alpha   90.00
_cell.angle_beta   90.00
_cell.angle_gamma   90.00
#
_symmetry.space_group_name_H-M   'P 1'
#
loop_
_entity.id
_entity.type
_entity.pdbx_description
1 polymer ?
#
loop_
_entity_poly.entity_id
_entity_poly.type
_entity_poly.pdbx_seq_one_letter_code
_entity_poly.pdbx_strand_id
1 'polypeptide(L)'
;MNECGICLGEWTNPVRLPCGHSFCADCLSGWKPKHGFEQAEKGQRKRCPLCRAALPPSRDQISEMKGAKLLMKNTSHPDYEDHVLRVKRFEAEYGEDWDGTMIEYDSDFVNLPMYVGIALNKGNVRAVLQWLSKGNIRERVNAKCEEAGNLGLLYLSARR
;
A
#
# COMPACT_ATOMS: atom_id res chain seq x y z
N MET A 1 -19.95 -14.89 -18.54
CA MET A 1 -18.88 -14.22 -19.30
C MET A 1 -17.88 -13.69 -18.29
N ASN A 2 -16.70 -14.30 -18.22
CA ASN A 2 -15.63 -13.93 -17.30
C ASN A 2 -14.51 -13.21 -18.09
N GLU A 3 -14.87 -12.19 -18.85
CA GLU A 3 -13.92 -11.45 -19.68
C GLU A 3 -13.49 -10.15 -18.99
N CYS A 4 -12.19 -9.90 -18.93
CA CYS A 4 -11.66 -8.68 -18.31
C CYS A 4 -11.75 -7.50 -19.27
N GLY A 5 -12.41 -6.41 -18.87
CA GLY A 5 -12.49 -5.19 -19.69
C GLY A 5 -11.19 -4.42 -19.91
N ILE A 6 -10.04 -4.93 -19.44
CA ILE A 6 -8.70 -4.35 -19.67
C ILE A 6 -7.89 -5.23 -20.62
N CYS A 7 -7.70 -6.52 -20.30
CA CYS A 7 -6.91 -7.43 -21.14
C CYS A 7 -7.73 -8.19 -22.19
N LEU A 8 -9.07 -8.08 -22.15
CA LEU A 8 -10.02 -8.80 -23.02
C LEU A 8 -9.83 -10.33 -22.98
N GLY A 9 -9.22 -10.85 -21.92
CA GLY A 9 -9.02 -12.28 -21.67
C GLY A 9 -9.87 -12.79 -20.52
N GLU A 10 -9.75 -14.09 -20.24
CA GLU A 10 -10.42 -14.71 -19.09
C GLU A 10 -9.89 -14.14 -17.76
N TRP A 11 -10.78 -13.99 -16.78
CA TRP A 11 -10.44 -13.48 -15.46
C TRP A 11 -9.37 -14.34 -14.78
N THR A 12 -8.26 -13.70 -14.44
CA THR A 12 -7.21 -14.26 -13.56
C THR A 12 -7.20 -13.44 -12.28
N ASN A 13 -7.50 -14.08 -11.14
CA ASN A 13 -7.69 -13.44 -9.84
C ASN A 13 -8.57 -12.16 -9.91
N PRO A 14 -9.89 -12.30 -10.13
CA PRO A 14 -10.76 -11.15 -10.36
C PRO A 14 -10.97 -10.30 -9.11
N VAL A 15 -10.71 -9.00 -9.22
CA VAL A 15 -10.99 -8.01 -8.19
C VAL A 15 -12.27 -7.26 -8.55
N ARG A 16 -13.27 -7.29 -7.66
CA ARG A 16 -14.55 -6.60 -7.85
C ARG A 16 -14.51 -5.22 -7.21
N LEU A 17 -14.82 -4.19 -7.99
CA LEU A 17 -14.90 -2.80 -7.55
C LEU A 17 -16.24 -2.47 -6.87
N PRO A 18 -16.33 -1.40 -6.06
CA PRO A 18 -17.58 -0.94 -5.47
C PRO A 18 -18.66 -0.57 -6.51
N CYS A 19 -18.24 -0.16 -7.72
CA CYS A 19 -19.16 0.12 -8.82
C CYS A 19 -19.72 -1.16 -9.49
N GLY A 20 -19.34 -2.34 -9.02
CA GLY A 20 -19.86 -3.63 -9.49
C GLY A 20 -19.04 -4.31 -10.60
N HIS A 21 -18.11 -3.59 -11.25
CA HIS A 21 -17.24 -4.12 -12.31
C HIS A 21 -16.06 -4.93 -11.75
N SER A 22 -15.64 -5.96 -12.49
CA SER A 22 -14.52 -6.84 -12.12
C SER A 22 -13.41 -6.82 -13.17
N PHE A 23 -12.16 -6.92 -12.71
CA PHE A 23 -10.96 -6.96 -13.56
C PHE A 23 -9.94 -7.94 -12.98
N CYS A 24 -9.00 -8.43 -13.79
CA CYS A 24 -7.86 -9.18 -13.26
C CYS A 24 -7.05 -8.31 -12.28
N ALA A 25 -6.57 -8.88 -11.19
CA ALA A 25 -5.76 -8.18 -10.18
C ALA A 25 -4.57 -7.43 -10.82
N ASP A 26 -3.84 -8.09 -11.72
CA ASP A 26 -2.69 -7.50 -12.42
C ASP A 26 -3.08 -6.38 -13.38
N CYS A 27 -4.24 -6.51 -14.03
CA CYS A 27 -4.76 -5.48 -14.93
C CYS A 27 -5.17 -4.23 -14.15
N LEU A 28 -5.86 -4.42 -13.03
CA LEU A 28 -6.30 -3.32 -12.18
C LEU A 28 -5.13 -2.66 -11.43
N SER A 29 -4.13 -3.45 -11.01
CA SER A 29 -2.92 -2.94 -10.35
C SER A 29 -2.03 -2.17 -11.33
N GLY A 30 -1.90 -2.62 -12.58
CA GLY A 30 -1.20 -1.90 -13.65
C GLY A 30 -1.95 -0.66 -14.13
N TRP A 31 -3.29 -0.63 -14.00
CA TRP A 31 -4.10 0.56 -14.29
C TRP A 31 -3.84 1.69 -13.29
N LYS A 32 -3.63 1.35 -12.01
CA LYS A 32 -3.26 2.32 -10.99
C LYS A 32 -1.75 2.65 -11.05
N PRO A 33 -1.34 3.88 -10.70
CA PRO A 33 0.08 4.19 -10.53
C PRO A 33 0.68 3.28 -9.45
N LYS A 34 1.75 2.56 -9.78
CA LYS A 34 2.47 1.66 -8.84
C LYS A 34 3.23 2.41 -7.74
N HIS A 35 3.49 3.70 -7.96
CA HIS A 35 4.03 4.64 -6.98
C HIS A 35 3.13 5.86 -6.94
N GLY A 36 2.76 6.33 -5.75
CA GLY A 36 1.72 7.35 -5.53
C GLY A 36 1.95 8.73 -6.17
N PHE A 37 3.02 8.92 -6.95
CA PHE A 37 3.53 10.25 -7.27
C PHE A 37 4.07 10.43 -8.70
N GLU A 38 3.99 9.43 -9.58
CA GLU A 38 4.12 9.75 -11.01
C GLU A 38 2.90 10.57 -11.43
N GLN A 39 3.16 11.70 -12.10
CA GLN A 39 2.15 12.56 -12.72
C GLN A 39 1.50 11.84 -13.91
N ALA A 40 0.95 10.65 -13.70
CA ALA A 40 0.13 9.97 -14.67
C ALA A 40 -1.15 10.78 -14.82
N GLU A 41 -1.16 11.64 -15.84
CA GLU A 41 -2.30 12.39 -16.40
C GLU A 41 -3.54 12.41 -15.50
N LYS A 42 -3.44 13.32 -14.53
CA LYS A 42 -4.41 13.78 -13.54
C LYS A 42 -5.84 13.24 -13.73
N GLY A 43 -6.09 12.05 -13.18
CA GLY A 43 -7.44 11.64 -12.78
C GLY A 43 -8.15 10.55 -13.60
N GLN A 44 -7.68 10.17 -14.79
CA GLN A 44 -8.35 9.10 -15.57
C GLN A 44 -7.99 7.70 -15.06
N ARG A 45 -6.73 7.46 -14.67
CA ARG A 45 -6.23 6.16 -14.16
C ARG A 45 -6.69 5.79 -12.73
N LYS A 46 -7.54 6.63 -12.13
CA LYS A 46 -8.12 6.43 -10.79
C LYS A 46 -9.62 6.17 -10.82
N ARG A 47 -10.17 6.00 -12.02
CA ARG A 47 -11.57 5.71 -12.25
C ARG A 47 -11.72 4.33 -12.85
N CYS A 48 -12.88 3.72 -12.65
CA CYS A 48 -13.24 2.46 -13.28
C CYS A 48 -13.12 2.59 -14.81
N PRO A 49 -12.39 1.69 -15.50
CA PRO A 49 -12.26 1.72 -16.97
C PRO A 49 -13.60 1.66 -17.71
N LEU A 50 -14.62 1.02 -17.12
CA LEU A 50 -15.92 0.78 -17.75
C LEU A 50 -16.93 1.90 -17.50
N CYS A 51 -17.05 2.39 -16.26
CA CYS A 51 -18.09 3.36 -15.88
C CYS A 51 -17.58 4.69 -15.33
N ARG A 52 -16.26 4.86 -15.22
CA ARG A 52 -15.60 6.06 -14.69
C ARG A 52 -15.95 6.43 -13.24
N ALA A 53 -16.61 5.53 -12.50
CA ALA A 53 -16.80 5.66 -11.06
C ALA A 53 -15.44 5.80 -10.35
N ALA A 54 -15.40 6.61 -9.29
CA ALA A 54 -14.19 6.78 -8.49
C ALA A 54 -13.77 5.44 -7.88
N LEU A 55 -12.47 5.11 -7.97
CA LEU A 55 -11.93 3.93 -7.32
C LEU A 55 -11.57 4.29 -5.88
N PRO A 56 -11.85 3.41 -4.90
CA PRO A 56 -11.29 3.59 -3.56
C PRO A 56 -9.75 3.48 -3.61
N PRO A 57 -9.04 3.96 -2.57
CA PRO A 57 -7.60 3.82 -2.49
C PRO A 57 -7.17 2.35 -2.48
N SER A 58 -5.97 2.07 -2.97
CA SER A 58 -5.36 0.73 -2.82
C SER A 58 -4.83 0.53 -1.41
N ARG A 59 -4.63 -0.73 -1.01
CA ARG A 59 -3.96 -1.09 0.25
C ARG A 59 -2.61 -0.38 0.41
N ASP A 60 -1.81 -0.28 -0.65
CA ASP A 60 -0.52 0.41 -0.58
C ASP A 60 -0.66 1.94 -0.41
N GLN A 61 -1.62 2.60 -1.07
CA GLN A 61 -1.90 4.03 -0.86
C GLN A 61 -2.32 4.32 0.59
N ILE A 62 -3.15 3.47 1.18
CA ILE A 62 -3.59 3.58 2.59
C ILE A 62 -2.40 3.40 3.52
N SER A 63 -1.57 2.40 3.23
CA SER A 63 -0.37 2.10 3.98
C SER A 63 0.62 3.27 3.97
N GLU A 64 0.91 3.83 2.79
CA GLU A 64 1.73 5.04 2.68
C GLU A 64 1.14 6.21 3.48
N MET A 65 -0.18 6.44 3.40
CA MET A 65 -0.85 7.48 4.17
C MET A 65 -0.71 7.25 5.68
N LYS A 66 -0.95 6.03 6.17
CA LYS A 66 -0.78 5.67 7.59
C LYS A 66 0.66 5.88 8.05
N GLY A 67 1.63 5.45 7.23
CA GLY A 67 3.06 5.68 7.48
C GLY A 67 3.41 7.16 7.57
N ALA A 68 2.92 7.97 6.63
CA ALA A 68 3.11 9.42 6.64
C ALA A 68 2.51 10.07 7.90
N LYS A 69 1.26 9.74 8.26
CA LYS A 69 0.62 10.23 9.50
C LYS A 69 1.41 9.84 10.76
N LEU A 70 1.99 8.65 10.80
CA LEU A 70 2.83 8.20 11.92
C LEU A 70 4.12 9.04 12.02
N LEU A 71 4.79 9.27 10.90
CA LEU A 71 6.06 10.01 10.84
C LEU A 71 5.87 11.52 11.11
N MET A 72 4.72 12.08 10.75
CA MET A 72 4.35 13.47 11.06
C MET A 72 4.27 13.77 12.57
N LYS A 73 4.17 12.75 13.43
CA LYS A 73 4.20 12.96 14.89
C LYS A 73 5.53 13.55 15.37
N ASN A 74 6.61 13.38 14.60
CA ASN A 74 7.89 14.01 14.86
C ASN A 74 8.09 15.21 13.91
N THR A 75 7.83 16.41 14.40
CA THR A 75 7.98 17.66 13.61
C THR A 75 9.43 17.99 13.26
N SER A 76 10.41 17.36 13.93
CA SER A 76 11.83 17.48 13.61
C SER A 76 12.32 16.47 12.56
N HIS A 77 11.43 15.64 12.02
CA HIS A 77 11.80 14.68 10.97
C HIS A 77 12.23 15.44 9.70
N PRO A 78 13.36 15.07 9.07
CA PRO A 78 13.87 15.78 7.89
C PRO A 78 12.85 15.84 6.73
N ASP A 79 12.03 14.79 6.60
CA ASP A 79 10.97 14.68 5.58
C ASP A 79 9.57 15.13 6.07
N TYR A 80 9.46 15.89 7.18
CA TYR A 80 8.16 16.25 7.76
C TYR A 80 7.21 16.91 6.74
N GLU A 81 7.69 17.91 6.00
CA GLU A 81 6.89 18.64 4.99
C GLU A 81 6.42 17.72 3.86
N ASP A 82 7.25 16.77 3.43
CA ASP A 82 6.86 15.77 2.42
C ASP A 82 5.72 14.89 2.96
N HIS A 83 5.81 14.43 4.21
CA HIS A 83 4.74 13.64 4.82
C HIS A 83 3.42 14.44 4.97
N VAL A 84 3.49 15.72 5.35
CA VAL A 84 2.33 16.63 5.38
C VAL A 84 1.68 16.73 4.01
N LEU A 85 2.47 16.96 2.96
CA LEU A 85 1.97 17.07 1.58
C LEU A 85 1.35 15.77 1.08
N ARG A 86 1.89 14.62 1.46
CA ARG A 86 1.33 13.30 1.12
C ARG A 86 -0.04 13.10 1.76
N VAL A 87 -0.18 13.41 3.05
CA VAL A 87 -1.45 13.30 3.77
C VAL A 87 -2.50 14.24 3.18
N LYS A 88 -2.17 15.52 3.00
CA LYS A 88 -3.08 16.51 2.39
C LYS A 88 -3.57 16.09 1.01
N ARG A 89 -2.70 15.50 0.19
CA ARG A 89 -3.08 15.02 -1.14
C ARG A 89 -4.04 13.84 -1.08
N PHE A 90 -3.80 12.89 -0.17
CA PHE A 90 -4.70 11.76 0.04
C PHE A 90 -6.08 12.25 0.49
N GLU A 91 -6.11 13.15 1.48
CA GLU A 91 -7.36 13.70 2.03
C GLU A 91 -8.13 14.54 1.00
N ALA A 92 -7.44 15.35 0.20
CA ALA A 92 -8.07 16.09 -0.90
C ALA A 92 -8.67 15.17 -1.99
N GLU A 93 -8.15 13.95 -2.12
CA GLU A 93 -8.60 12.98 -3.12
C GLU A 93 -9.72 12.07 -2.63
N TYR A 94 -9.61 11.57 -1.39
CA TYR A 94 -10.51 10.54 -0.84
C TYR A 94 -11.42 11.04 0.28
N GLY A 95 -11.25 12.29 0.71
CA GLY A 95 -11.94 12.88 1.86
C GLY A 95 -11.15 12.73 3.15
N GLU A 96 -11.28 13.72 4.04
CA GLU A 96 -10.71 13.70 5.40
C GLU A 96 -11.31 12.58 6.25
N ASP A 97 -12.61 12.29 6.04
CA ASP A 97 -13.40 11.28 6.76
C ASP A 97 -13.48 9.93 6.02
N TRP A 98 -12.45 9.57 5.25
CA TRP A 98 -12.45 8.30 4.51
C TRP A 98 -12.73 7.10 5.46
N ASP A 99 -13.71 6.29 5.08
CA ASP A 99 -14.41 5.32 5.94
C ASP A 99 -13.74 3.95 6.09
N GLY A 100 -12.57 3.74 5.48
CA GLY A 100 -11.92 2.42 5.47
C GLY A 100 -12.04 1.66 4.14
N THR A 101 -12.87 2.13 3.20
CA THR A 101 -13.13 1.40 1.95
C THR A 101 -11.89 1.32 1.06
N MET A 102 -11.36 0.11 0.84
CA MET A 102 -10.16 -0.13 0.03
C MET A 102 -10.40 -1.17 -1.07
N ILE A 103 -9.60 -1.11 -2.14
CA ILE A 103 -9.51 -2.25 -3.06
C ILE A 103 -8.68 -3.34 -2.37
N GLU A 104 -9.32 -4.48 -2.12
CA GLU A 104 -8.65 -5.67 -1.65
C GLU A 104 -8.03 -6.41 -2.83
N TYR A 105 -6.72 -6.62 -2.73
CA TYR A 105 -5.99 -7.57 -3.55
C TYR A 105 -5.61 -8.73 -2.65
N ASP A 106 -5.55 -9.94 -3.18
CA ASP A 106 -4.83 -11.03 -2.52
C ASP A 106 -3.37 -10.57 -2.37
N SER A 107 -2.95 -10.30 -1.14
CA SER A 107 -1.59 -9.83 -0.88
C SER A 107 -0.76 -10.99 -0.35
N ASP A 108 0.22 -11.42 -1.15
CA ASP A 108 1.05 -12.59 -0.85
C ASP A 108 2.20 -12.32 0.13
N PHE A 109 2.26 -11.12 0.73
CA PHE A 109 3.35 -10.78 1.64
C PHE A 109 3.11 -11.27 3.06
N VAL A 110 4.18 -11.74 3.71
CA VAL A 110 4.15 -12.09 5.12
C VAL A 110 3.96 -10.81 5.95
N ASN A 111 3.01 -10.82 6.88
CA ASN A 111 2.80 -9.72 7.81
C ASN A 111 4.02 -9.60 8.75
N LEU A 112 4.60 -8.41 8.84
CA LEU A 112 5.70 -8.09 9.75
C LEU A 112 5.12 -7.61 11.09
N PRO A 113 5.30 -8.37 12.19
CA PRO A 113 4.78 -7.98 13.48
C PRO A 113 5.43 -6.69 14.01
N MET A 114 4.65 -5.82 14.64
CA MET A 114 5.14 -4.55 15.19
C MET A 114 6.35 -4.70 16.12
N TYR A 115 6.39 -5.74 16.96
CA TYR A 115 7.52 -5.95 17.87
C TYR A 115 8.84 -6.16 17.12
N VAL A 116 8.81 -6.73 15.91
CA VAL A 116 10.00 -6.94 15.07
C VAL A 116 10.46 -5.60 14.49
N GLY A 117 9.53 -4.77 14.03
CA GLY A 117 9.83 -3.40 13.59
C GLY A 117 10.43 -2.54 14.71
N ILE A 118 9.87 -2.62 15.92
CA ILE A 118 10.39 -1.92 17.11
C ILE A 118 11.78 -2.45 17.49
N ALA A 119 11.98 -3.77 17.49
CA ALA A 119 13.27 -4.39 17.77
C ALA A 119 14.34 -3.95 16.77
N LEU A 120 13.98 -3.89 15.48
CA LEU A 120 14.84 -3.36 14.43
C LEU A 120 15.21 -1.92 14.72
N ASN A 121 14.25 -1.04 15.04
CA ASN A 121 14.50 0.36 15.36
C ASN A 121 15.40 0.55 16.60
N LYS A 122 15.24 -0.29 17.63
CA LYS A 122 16.05 -0.26 18.86
C LYS A 122 17.43 -0.94 18.75
N GLY A 123 17.68 -1.65 17.66
CA GLY A 123 18.99 -2.24 17.37
C GLY A 123 19.14 -3.64 17.92
N ASN A 124 18.01 -4.23 18.32
CA ASN A 124 17.94 -5.60 18.76
C ASN A 124 17.91 -6.54 17.55
N VAL A 125 19.06 -6.65 16.88
CA VAL A 125 19.27 -7.52 15.72
C VAL A 125 18.95 -8.98 16.06
N ARG A 126 19.20 -9.41 17.31
CA ARG A 126 18.91 -10.77 17.77
C ARG A 126 17.42 -11.11 17.65
N ALA A 127 16.54 -10.23 18.09
CA ALA A 127 15.09 -10.45 17.98
C ALA A 127 14.62 -10.48 16.51
N VAL A 128 15.22 -9.64 15.65
CA VAL A 128 14.93 -9.64 14.20
C VAL A 128 15.37 -10.95 13.56
N LEU A 129 16.60 -11.41 13.83
CA LEU A 129 17.13 -12.67 13.30
C LEU A 129 16.33 -13.88 13.80
N GLN A 130 15.94 -13.89 15.08
CA GLN A 130 15.08 -14.93 15.64
C GLN A 130 13.75 -15.01 14.91
N TRP A 131 13.13 -13.87 14.58
CA TRP A 131 11.91 -13.88 13.80
C TRP A 131 12.13 -14.33 12.35
N LEU A 132 13.20 -13.86 11.68
CA LEU A 132 13.54 -14.29 10.32
C LEU A 132 13.75 -15.82 10.23
N SER A 133 14.35 -16.42 11.26
CA SER A 133 14.63 -17.87 11.31
C SER A 133 13.41 -18.77 11.47
N LYS A 134 12.23 -18.23 11.84
CA LYS A 134 11.02 -19.02 12.13
C LYS A 134 10.18 -19.39 10.90
N GLY A 135 10.72 -19.27 9.69
CA GLY A 135 10.01 -19.61 8.47
C GLY A 135 10.84 -19.34 7.21
N ASN A 136 10.17 -19.20 6.07
CA ASN A 136 10.84 -18.89 4.81
C ASN A 136 11.48 -17.49 4.89
N ILE A 137 12.81 -17.48 4.98
CA ILE A 137 13.57 -16.24 5.10
C ILE A 137 13.35 -15.31 3.92
N ARG A 138 13.15 -15.83 2.70
CA ARG A 138 12.96 -15.02 1.47
C ARG A 138 11.64 -14.24 1.50
N GLU A 139 10.60 -14.84 2.05
CA GLU A 139 9.31 -14.16 2.23
C GLU A 139 9.38 -13.16 3.39
N ARG A 140 10.01 -13.57 4.50
CA ARG A 140 10.09 -12.76 5.72
C ARG A 140 10.96 -11.52 5.59
N VAL A 141 12.03 -11.54 4.78
CA VAL A 141 12.79 -10.31 4.49
C VAL A 141 11.98 -9.28 3.71
N ASN A 142 10.98 -9.74 2.93
CA ASN A 142 10.04 -8.90 2.19
C ASN A 142 8.76 -8.60 2.96
N ALA A 143 8.69 -9.00 4.24
CA ALA A 143 7.52 -8.78 5.07
C ALA A 143 7.27 -7.29 5.29
N LYS A 144 5.99 -6.94 5.36
CA LYS A 144 5.51 -5.56 5.48
C LYS A 144 4.69 -5.41 6.75
N CYS A 145 4.88 -4.32 7.47
CA CYS A 145 4.16 -4.06 8.70
C CYS A 145 2.89 -3.24 8.41
N GLU A 146 1.73 -3.89 8.40
CA GLU A 146 0.44 -3.23 8.11
C GLU A 146 0.15 -2.05 9.04
N GLU A 147 0.47 -2.20 10.32
CA GLU A 147 0.30 -1.17 11.35
C GLU A 147 1.22 0.03 11.15
N ALA A 148 2.37 -0.19 10.51
CA ALA A 148 3.34 0.85 10.19
C ALA A 148 3.29 1.23 8.70
N GLY A 149 2.16 1.07 8.03
CA GLY A 149 2.01 1.52 6.64
C GLY A 149 2.76 0.66 5.63
N ASN A 150 2.72 -0.66 5.82
CA ASN A 150 3.42 -1.66 5.00
C ASN A 150 4.93 -1.40 4.85
N LEU A 151 5.54 -0.69 5.80
CA LEU A 151 6.99 -0.52 5.81
C LEU A 151 7.68 -1.88 5.98
N GLY A 152 8.59 -2.16 5.05
CA GLY A 152 9.39 -3.39 5.06
C GLY A 152 10.63 -3.25 5.93
N LEU A 153 11.23 -4.39 6.27
CA LEU A 153 12.47 -4.45 7.05
C LEU A 153 13.60 -3.60 6.42
N LEU A 154 13.74 -3.63 5.09
CA LEU A 154 14.76 -2.86 4.36
C LEU A 154 14.60 -1.35 4.54
N TYR A 155 13.36 -0.85 4.44
CA TYR A 155 13.07 0.57 4.62
C TYR A 155 13.38 1.00 6.06
N LEU A 156 13.00 0.19 7.04
CA LEU A 156 13.27 0.46 8.46
C LEU A 156 14.76 0.41 8.78
N SER A 157 15.57 -0.38 8.06
CA SER A 157 17.02 -0.47 8.26
C SER A 157 17.81 0.66 7.57
N ALA A 158 17.28 1.26 6.50
CA ALA A 158 17.95 2.32 5.75
C ALA A 158 17.88 3.71 6.43
N ARG A 159 17.09 3.84 7.50
CA ARG A 159 16.87 5.10 8.24
C ARG A 159 17.73 5.22 9.51
N ARG A 160 18.87 4.52 9.53
CA ARG A 160 19.85 4.53 10.62
C ARG A 160 21.13 5.24 10.24
#